data_AF-A0A4Y1MPQ3-F1
#
_entry.id   AF-A0A4Y1MPQ3-F1
#
_cell.length_a   1.000
_cell.length_b   1.000
_cell.length_c   1.000
_cell.angle_alpha   90.00
_cell.angle_beta   90.00
_cell.angle_gamma   90.00
#
_symmetry.space_group_name_H-M   'P 1'
#
loop_
_entity.id
_entity.type
_entity.pdbx_description
1 polymer ?
#
loop_
_entity_poly.entity_id
_entity_poly.type
_entity_poly.pdbx_seq_one_letter_code
_entity_poly.pdbx_strand_id
1 'polypeptide(L)'
;MPTSANDPRFQAAEAFETPEALERGLRSGNVRVVNPETVPAEPRVEPGAARSRRSPEISLSTKAPEYVVRQLRRRYAETGVTIRNQILLALRKDGLEVMEDDLHDERKRQHLR
;
A
#
# COMPACT_ATOMS: atom_id res chain seq x y z
N MET A 1 11.29 10.67 -5.54
CA MET A 1 12.64 10.54 -6.13
C MET A 1 12.48 10.55 -7.64
N PRO A 2 13.05 11.52 -8.38
CA PRO A 2 13.06 11.42 -9.84
C PRO A 2 13.91 10.23 -10.26
N THR A 3 13.40 9.39 -11.14
CA THR A 3 14.15 8.27 -11.73
C THR A 3 15.29 8.83 -12.59
N SER A 4 16.50 8.35 -12.35
CA SER A 4 17.69 8.72 -13.13
C SER A 4 17.49 8.35 -14.60
N ALA A 5 17.95 9.21 -15.51
CA ALA A 5 17.94 8.93 -16.95
C ALA A 5 18.73 7.67 -17.31
N ASN A 6 19.70 7.27 -16.47
CA ASN A 6 20.55 6.09 -16.68
C ASN A 6 20.15 4.91 -15.78
N ASP A 7 18.88 4.83 -15.35
CA ASP A 7 18.43 3.72 -14.52
C ASP A 7 18.44 2.41 -15.34
N PRO A 8 19.13 1.35 -14.87
CA PRO A 8 19.28 0.09 -15.60
C PRO A 8 17.95 -0.60 -15.93
N ARG A 9 16.87 -0.26 -15.22
CA ARG A 9 15.51 -0.75 -15.52
C ARG A 9 14.98 -0.26 -16.87
N PHE A 10 15.47 0.87 -17.39
CA PHE A 10 15.02 1.44 -18.67
C PHE A 10 15.97 1.17 -19.84
N GLN A 11 17.12 0.52 -19.62
CA GLN A 11 18.07 0.17 -20.70
C GLN A 11 17.43 -0.71 -21.78
N ALA A 12 16.48 -1.56 -21.40
CA ALA A 12 15.75 -2.40 -22.36
C ALA A 12 14.75 -1.61 -23.22
N ALA A 13 14.31 -0.43 -22.77
CA ALA A 13 13.36 0.41 -23.51
C ALA A 13 14.05 1.17 -24.65
N GLU A 14 15.34 1.50 -24.50
CA GLU A 14 16.17 2.14 -25.53
C GLU A 14 16.22 1.30 -26.82
N ALA A 15 16.11 -0.03 -26.70
CA ALA A 15 16.08 -0.96 -27.84
C ALA A 15 14.80 -0.88 -28.70
N PHE A 16 13.77 -0.15 -28.27
CA PHE A 16 12.48 -0.04 -28.95
C PHE A 16 12.09 1.41 -29.31
N GLU A 17 13.04 2.33 -29.37
CA GLU A 17 12.78 3.76 -29.65
C GLU A 17 12.29 4.03 -31.07
N THR A 18 12.71 3.22 -32.05
CA THR A 18 12.26 3.34 -33.44
C THR A 18 11.01 2.50 -33.70
N PRO A 19 10.06 2.97 -34.54
CA PRO A 19 8.84 2.24 -34.85
C PRO A 19 9.11 0.85 -35.46
N GLU A 20 10.16 0.70 -36.28
CA GLU A 20 10.53 -0.60 -36.86
C GLU A 20 11.05 -1.60 -35.81
N ALA A 21 11.70 -1.11 -34.75
CA ALA A 21 12.15 -1.94 -33.64
C ALA A 21 10.98 -2.41 -32.78
N LEU A 22 9.96 -1.56 -32.58
CA LEU A 22 8.73 -1.92 -31.88
C LEU A 22 7.98 -3.04 -32.62
N GLU A 23 7.81 -2.93 -33.95
CA GLU A 23 7.18 -3.97 -34.76
C GLU A 23 7.93 -5.31 -34.69
N ARG A 24 9.27 -5.25 -34.73
CA ARG A 24 10.12 -6.44 -34.58
C ARG A 24 9.98 -7.05 -33.19
N GLY A 25 9.88 -6.22 -32.16
CA GLY A 25 9.61 -6.62 -30.78
C GLY A 25 8.26 -7.33 -30.63
N LEU A 26 7.22 -6.83 -31.30
CA LEU A 26 5.89 -7.45 -31.33
C LEU A 26 5.89 -8.82 -32.02
N ARG A 27 6.55 -8.92 -33.19
CA ARG A 27 6.63 -10.19 -33.94
C ARG A 27 7.46 -11.25 -33.23
N SER A 28 8.48 -10.85 -32.50
CA SER A 28 9.34 -11.75 -31.71
C SER A 28 8.76 -12.11 -30.34
N GLY A 29 7.64 -11.51 -29.95
CA GLY A 29 6.99 -11.73 -28.64
C GLY A 29 7.68 -11.06 -27.46
N ASN A 30 8.71 -10.24 -27.71
CA ASN A 30 9.44 -9.46 -26.70
C ASN A 30 8.65 -8.23 -26.23
N VAL A 31 7.75 -7.72 -27.07
CA VAL A 31 6.83 -6.62 -26.74
C VAL A 31 5.41 -7.16 -26.74
N ARG A 32 4.64 -6.85 -25.70
CA ARG A 32 3.21 -7.17 -25.61
C ARG A 32 2.40 -5.88 -25.51
N VAL A 33 1.39 -5.74 -26.37
CA VAL A 33 0.40 -4.66 -26.23
C VAL A 33 -0.59 -5.09 -25.18
N VAL A 34 -0.65 -4.33 -24.09
CA VAL A 34 -1.50 -4.58 -22.93
C VAL A 34 -2.59 -3.52 -22.95
N ASN A 35 -3.84 -3.91 -23.24
CA ASN A 35 -4.97 -2.97 -23.18
C ASN A 35 -5.37 -2.77 -21.71
N PRO A 36 -5.17 -1.57 -21.14
CA PRO A 36 -5.38 -1.33 -19.71
C PRO A 36 -6.82 -1.59 -19.25
N GLU A 37 -7.80 -1.53 -20.15
CA GLU A 37 -9.22 -1.73 -19.80
C GLU A 37 -9.67 -3.20 -19.79
N THR A 38 -8.90 -4.12 -20.41
CA THR A 38 -9.31 -5.52 -20.60
C THR A 38 -8.34 -6.53 -19.98
N VAL A 39 -7.25 -6.06 -19.40
CA VAL A 39 -6.27 -6.94 -18.76
C VAL A 39 -6.83 -7.35 -17.40
N PRO A 40 -7.03 -8.66 -17.14
CA PRO A 40 -7.34 -9.11 -15.79
C PRO A 40 -6.23 -8.62 -14.89
N ALA A 41 -6.58 -7.92 -13.80
CA ALA A 41 -5.61 -7.40 -12.85
C ALA A 41 -4.79 -8.59 -12.31
N GLU A 42 -3.63 -8.86 -12.92
CA GLU A 42 -2.68 -9.80 -12.33
C GLU A 42 -2.34 -9.23 -10.94
N PRO A 43 -2.42 -10.06 -9.89
CA PRO A 43 -2.05 -9.59 -8.56
C PRO A 43 -0.60 -9.13 -8.67
N ARG A 44 -0.40 -7.82 -8.51
CA ARG A 44 0.91 -7.19 -8.45
C ARG A 44 1.66 -7.87 -7.30
N VAL A 45 2.50 -8.86 -7.61
CA VAL A 45 3.33 -9.52 -6.62
C VAL A 45 4.38 -8.49 -6.21
N GLU A 46 4.11 -7.78 -5.12
CA GLU A 46 5.11 -6.92 -4.51
C GLU A 46 6.32 -7.78 -4.13
N PRO A 47 7.55 -7.43 -4.58
CA PRO A 47 8.76 -8.10 -4.15
C PRO A 47 9.02 -7.67 -2.70
N GLY A 48 8.36 -8.35 -1.77
CA GLY A 48 8.33 -7.93 -0.38
C GLY A 48 7.29 -8.64 0.49
N ALA A 49 6.72 -9.76 0.04
CA ALA A 49 5.92 -10.63 0.88
C ALA A 49 6.79 -11.33 1.94
N ALA A 50 7.42 -10.54 2.81
CA ALA A 50 7.54 -10.92 4.20
C ALA A 50 6.14 -11.37 4.62
N ARG A 51 6.02 -12.64 5.01
CA ARG A 51 4.81 -13.17 5.62
C ARG A 51 4.44 -12.21 6.74
N SER A 52 3.51 -11.30 6.46
CA SER A 52 3.01 -10.39 7.46
C SER A 52 2.35 -11.28 8.50
N ARG A 53 2.94 -11.34 9.70
CA ARG A 53 2.33 -11.96 10.87
C ARG A 53 1.13 -11.15 11.38
N ARG A 54 0.71 -10.12 10.65
CA ARG A 54 -0.49 -9.35 10.99
C ARG A 54 -1.72 -10.19 10.70
N SER A 55 -2.57 -10.27 11.71
CA SER A 55 -3.91 -10.83 11.58
C SER A 55 -4.65 -10.12 10.43
N PRO A 56 -5.48 -10.84 9.66
CA PRO A 56 -6.23 -10.25 8.55
C PRO A 56 -7.00 -9.01 9.03
N GLU A 57 -6.92 -7.93 8.27
CA GLU A 57 -7.55 -6.66 8.63
C GLU A 57 -9.08 -6.74 8.46
N ILE A 58 -9.76 -7.22 9.50
CA ILE A 58 -11.22 -7.25 9.53
C ILE A 58 -11.72 -5.84 9.85
N SER A 59 -12.41 -5.22 8.89
CA SER A 59 -13.07 -3.92 9.11
C SER A 59 -14.29 -4.11 10.00
N LEU A 60 -14.14 -3.76 11.28
CA LEU A 60 -15.22 -3.80 12.26
C LEU A 60 -15.95 -2.44 12.30
N SER A 61 -17.27 -2.46 12.25
CA SER A 61 -18.11 -1.30 12.48
C SER A 61 -18.77 -1.43 13.85
N THR A 62 -18.60 -0.43 14.71
CA THR A 62 -19.22 -0.39 16.03
C THR A 62 -19.88 0.97 16.26
N LYS A 63 -20.99 0.96 17.01
CA LYS A 63 -21.62 2.21 17.46
C LYS A 63 -20.95 2.64 18.75
N ALA A 64 -20.45 3.87 18.77
CA ALA A 64 -19.87 4.51 19.96
C ALA A 64 -20.69 5.75 20.32
N PRO A 65 -20.78 6.11 21.61
CA PRO A 65 -21.40 7.37 22.03
C PRO A 65 -20.70 8.59 21.40
N GLU A 66 -21.47 9.61 21.04
CA GLU A 66 -20.97 10.81 20.34
C GLU A 66 -19.87 11.54 21.11
N TYR A 67 -19.95 11.57 22.44
CA TYR A 67 -18.90 12.19 23.26
C TYR A 67 -17.56 11.46 23.15
N VAL A 68 -17.56 10.13 23.01
CA VAL A 68 -16.33 9.32 22.85
C VAL A 68 -15.70 9.61 21.50
N VAL A 69 -16.51 9.64 20.43
CA VAL A 69 -16.03 9.93 19.07
C VAL A 69 -15.38 11.30 19.00
N ARG A 70 -15.98 12.33 19.63
CA ARG A 70 -15.41 13.67 19.71
C ARG A 70 -14.05 13.70 20.42
N GLN A 71 -13.90 12.95 21.52
CA GLN A 71 -12.63 12.86 22.24
C GLN A 71 -11.55 12.16 21.43
N LEU A 72 -11.89 11.06 20.76
CA LEU A 72 -10.95 10.32 19.88
C LEU A 72 -10.46 11.19 18.73
N ARG A 73 -11.36 11.95 18.09
CA ARG A 73 -11.01 12.90 17.03
C ARG A 73 -10.12 14.04 17.53
N ARG A 74 -10.44 14.59 18.70
CA ARG A 74 -9.61 15.63 19.35
C ARG A 74 -8.20 15.13 19.61
N ARG A 75 -8.06 13.95 20.23
CA ARG A 75 -6.76 13.33 20.48
C ARG A 75 -6.00 12.99 19.20
N TYR A 76 -6.69 12.58 18.15
CA TYR A 76 -6.07 12.37 16.83
C TYR A 76 -5.46 13.67 16.29
N ALA A 77 -6.17 14.80 16.41
CA ALA A 77 -5.66 16.09 15.99
C ALA A 77 -4.46 16.57 16.84
N GLU A 78 -4.47 16.30 18.15
CA GLU A 78 -3.41 16.71 19.08
C GLU A 78 -2.14 15.84 18.98
N THR A 79 -2.29 14.53 18.84
CA THR A 79 -1.16 13.56 18.93
C THR A 79 -0.76 12.96 17.60
N GLY A 80 -1.61 13.06 16.58
CA GLY A 80 -1.44 12.39 15.28
C GLY A 80 -1.67 10.87 15.32
N VAL A 81 -1.99 10.28 16.48
CA VAL A 81 -2.23 8.84 16.66
C VAL A 81 -3.62 8.49 16.15
N THR A 82 -3.71 7.56 15.20
CA THR A 82 -4.97 7.18 14.56
C THR A 82 -5.99 6.66 15.57
N ILE A 83 -7.27 6.86 15.27
CA ILE A 83 -8.38 6.41 16.14
C ILE A 83 -8.30 4.89 16.37
N ARG A 84 -7.95 4.11 15.35
CA ARG A 84 -7.70 2.66 15.47
C ARG A 84 -6.65 2.38 16.55
N ASN A 85 -5.49 3.03 16.48
CA ASN A 85 -4.42 2.79 17.43
C ASN A 85 -4.78 3.24 18.85
N GLN A 86 -5.51 4.36 19.00
CA GLN A 86 -6.03 4.79 20.30
C GLN A 86 -6.95 3.72 20.93
N ILE A 87 -7.81 3.09 20.13
CA ILE A 87 -8.69 2.00 20.58
C ILE A 87 -7.87 0.77 20.94
N LEU A 88 -6.95 0.34 20.07
CA LEU A 88 -6.10 -0.82 20.32
C LEU A 88 -5.25 -0.68 21.59
N LEU A 89 -4.70 0.51 21.85
CA LEU A 89 -3.98 0.82 23.08
C LEU A 89 -4.88 0.76 24.31
N ALA A 90 -6.12 1.24 24.21
CA ALA A 90 -7.10 1.14 25.29
C ALA A 90 -7.46 -0.32 25.59
N LEU A 91 -7.67 -1.15 24.56
CA LEU A 91 -7.96 -2.58 24.70
C LEU A 91 -6.78 -3.34 25.33
N ARG A 92 -5.54 -3.04 24.92
CA ARG A 92 -4.33 -3.60 25.54
C ARG A 92 -4.24 -3.25 27.02
N LYS A 93 -4.56 -2.00 27.38
CA LYS A 93 -4.61 -1.55 28.77
C LYS A 93 -5.69 -2.29 29.59
N ASP A 94 -6.79 -2.67 28.95
CA ASP A 94 -7.88 -3.46 29.55
C ASP A 94 -7.54 -4.97 29.66
N GLY A 95 -6.34 -5.37 29.23
CA GLY A 95 -5.85 -6.76 29.35
C GLY A 95 -6.13 -7.63 28.13
N LEU A 96 -6.65 -7.06 27.03
CA LEU A 96 -6.81 -7.80 25.77
C LEU A 96 -5.46 -7.95 25.06
N GLU A 97 -5.23 -9.13 24.50
CA GLU A 97 -4.01 -9.40 23.73
C GLU A 97 -4.06 -8.65 22.40
N VAL A 98 -3.17 -7.66 22.26
CA VAL A 98 -3.00 -6.86 21.03
C VAL A 98 -1.56 -6.99 20.59
N MET A 99 -1.35 -7.45 19.37
CA MET A 99 -0.02 -7.61 18.79
C MET A 99 0.66 -6.24 18.62
N GLU A 100 1.96 -6.17 18.90
CA GLU A 100 2.72 -4.93 18.77
C GLU A 100 2.78 -4.44 17.31
N ASP A 101 2.80 -5.39 16.37
CA ASP A 101 2.71 -5.12 14.94
C ASP A 101 1.40 -4.39 14.54
N ASP A 102 0.31 -4.57 15.31
CA ASP A 102 -0.97 -3.91 15.04
C ASP A 102 -1.02 -2.46 15.54
N LEU A 103 -0.13 -2.09 16.47
CA LEU A 103 -0.01 -0.74 17.02
C LEU A 103 0.76 0.21 16.08
N HIS A 104 1.50 -0.35 15.11
CA HIS A 104 2.27 0.41 14.13
C HIS A 104 1.46 0.65 12.85
N ASP A 105 0.87 1.84 12.76
CA ASP A 105 0.05 2.24 11.60
C ASP A 105 0.94 2.75 10.44
N GLU A 106 1.34 1.85 9.54
CA GLU A 106 2.16 2.19 8.36
C GLU A 106 1.39 2.95 7.26
N ARG A 107 0.05 3.03 7.35
CA ARG A 107 -0.79 3.64 6.30
C ARG A 107 -0.47 5.11 6.04
N LYS A 108 0.03 5.84 7.04
CA LYS A 108 0.44 7.25 6.86
C LYS A 108 1.80 7.39 6.16
N ARG A 109 2.63 6.35 6.14
CA ARG A 109 3.92 6.37 5.41
C ARG A 109 3.75 6.12 3.91
N GLN A 110 2.65 5.48 3.48
CA GLN A 110 2.37 5.24 2.07
C GLN A 110 1.84 6.49 1.34
N HIS A 111 1.14 7.40 2.02
CA HIS A 111 0.65 8.66 1.42
C HIS A 111 1.71 9.78 1.35
N LEU A 112 2.93 9.53 1.79
CA LEU A 112 4.05 10.49 1.79
C LEU A 112 5.19 10.08 0.83
N ARG A 113 4.95 9.16 -0.10
CA ARG A 113 5.92 8.74 -1.12
C ARG A 113 5.41 8.97 -2.53
#